data_AF-A0AA41C0K1-F1
#
_entry.id   AF-A0AA41C0K1-F1
#
_cell.length_a   1.000
_cell.length_b   1.000
_cell.length_c   1.000
_cell.angle_alpha   90.00
_cell.angle_beta   90.00
_cell.angle_gamma   90.00
#
_symmetry.space_group_name_H-M   'P 1'
#
loop_
_entity.id
_entity.type
_entity.pdbx_description
1 polymer ?
#
loop_
_entity_poly.entity_id
_entity_poly.type
_entity_poly.pdbx_seq_one_letter_code
_entity_poly.pdbx_strand_id
1 'polypeptide(L)'
;MIVTINEDYQVKVDNYANYTLLKAVRDESGAIKTNKHNLPMFTVKGYYSNMSRALNACIHVMLEDEHDVMELTQYLDELERLEAKFRPVMKRFREGE
;
A
#
# COMPACT_ATOMS: atom_id res chain seq x y z
N MET A 1 -4.02 -11.56 10.22
CA MET A 1 -3.32 -12.06 8.99
C MET A 1 -2.58 -10.89 8.36
N ILE A 2 -1.41 -11.09 7.75
CA ILE A 2 -0.68 -10.03 7.03
C ILE A 2 -0.61 -10.41 5.55
N VAL A 3 -0.91 -9.45 4.67
CA VAL A 3 -0.81 -9.59 3.21
C VAL A 3 0.23 -8.61 2.70
N THR A 4 1.34 -9.12 2.20
CA THR A 4 2.41 -8.30 1.62
C THR A 4 2.03 -7.87 0.21
N ILE A 5 2.11 -6.57 -0.09
CA ILE A 5 1.87 -6.01 -1.43
C ILE A 5 3.20 -5.98 -2.19
N ASN A 6 4.24 -5.43 -1.58
CA ASN A 6 5.62 -5.41 -2.05
C ASN A 6 6.58 -5.25 -0.85
N GLU A 7 7.84 -4.88 -1.08
CA GLU A 7 8.83 -4.70 0.00
C GLU A 7 8.46 -3.59 1.01
N ASP A 8 7.72 -2.57 0.56
CA ASP A 8 7.39 -1.39 1.36
C ASP A 8 6.00 -1.43 1.98
N TYR A 9 5.04 -2.09 1.33
CA TYR A 9 3.64 -2.00 1.72
C TYR A 9 3.06 -3.36 2.06
N GLN A 10 2.27 -3.38 3.13
CA GLN A 10 1.51 -4.56 3.55
C GLN A 10 0.17 -4.15 4.14
N VAL A 11 -0.79 -5.06 4.10
CA VAL A 11 -2.09 -4.92 4.73
C VAL A 11 -2.19 -5.89 5.89
N LYS A 12 -2.40 -5.36 7.09
CA LYS A 12 -2.76 -6.16 8.26
C LYS A 12 -4.27 -6.30 8.29
N VAL A 13 -4.75 -7.54 8.25
CA VAL A 13 -6.16 -7.89 8.46
C VAL A 13 -6.35 -8.16 9.95
N ASP A 14 -6.96 -7.20 10.62
CA ASP A 14 -7.20 -7.21 12.07
C ASP A 14 -8.49 -7.98 12.41
N ASN A 15 -9.57 -7.78 11.63
CA ASN A 15 -10.81 -8.55 11.65
C ASN A 15 -11.50 -8.50 10.27
N TYR A 16 -12.64 -9.19 10.08
CA TYR A 16 -13.33 -9.31 8.79
C TYR A 16 -13.66 -7.98 8.08
N ALA A 17 -13.62 -6.84 8.77
CA ALA A 17 -13.94 -5.53 8.20
C ALA A 17 -12.86 -4.46 8.41
N ASN A 18 -11.69 -4.83 8.97
CA ASN A 18 -10.63 -3.87 9.28
C ASN A 18 -9.30 -4.28 8.62
N TYR A 19 -8.93 -3.50 7.62
CA TYR A 19 -7.72 -3.65 6.81
C TYR A 19 -6.83 -2.45 7.04
N THR A 20 -5.75 -2.64 7.79
CA THR A 20 -4.79 -1.58 8.11
C THR A 20 -3.68 -1.58 7.08
N LEU A 21 -3.54 -0.49 6.31
CA LEU A 21 -2.42 -0.31 5.39
C LEU A 21 -1.19 0.17 6.17
N LEU A 22 -0.09 -0.54 5.99
CA LEU A 22 1.18 -0.30 6.65
C LEU A 22 2.26 -0.05 5.61
N LYS A 23 3.12 0.95 5.87
CA LYS A 23 4.33 1.24 5.08
C LYS A 23 5.58 0.99 5.91
N ALA A 24 6.60 0.36 5.32
CA ALA A 24 7.89 0.16 5.94
C ALA A 24 8.55 1.51 6.26
N VAL A 25 9.14 1.62 7.43
CA VAL A 25 9.96 2.78 7.79
C VAL A 25 11.36 2.52 7.24
N ARG A 26 11.87 3.41 6.39
CA ARG A 26 13.25 3.35 5.91
C ARG A 26 14.15 4.27 6.74
N ASP A 27 15.40 3.88 6.91
CA ASP A 27 16.43 4.73 7.51
C ASP A 27 17.10 5.63 6.45
N GLU A 28 18.08 6.43 6.87
CA GLU A 28 18.79 7.38 6.01
C GLU A 28 19.58 6.69 4.89
N SER A 29 19.89 5.39 5.02
CA SER A 29 20.53 4.60 3.98
C SER A 29 19.55 4.01 2.97
N GLY A 30 18.24 4.18 3.21
CA GLY A 30 17.17 3.58 2.41
C GLY A 30 16.86 2.14 2.82
N ALA A 31 17.51 1.57 3.84
CA ALA A 31 17.22 0.23 4.34
C ALA A 31 15.96 0.24 5.21
N ILE A 32 15.24 -0.88 5.27
CA ILE A 32 14.09 -1.02 6.17
C ILE A 32 14.58 -1.01 7.63
N LYS A 33 14.14 -0.01 8.38
CA LYS A 33 14.46 0.17 9.80
C LYS A 33 13.90 -1.00 10.60
N THR A 34 14.73 -1.58 11.46
CA THR A 34 14.31 -2.65 12.37
C THR A 34 14.15 -2.13 13.80
N ASN A 35 13.30 -2.81 14.58
CA ASN A 35 13.11 -2.53 16.00
C ASN A 35 14.18 -3.23 16.86
N LYS A 36 14.09 -3.08 18.19
CA LYS A 36 14.99 -3.72 19.17
C LYS A 36 15.06 -5.26 19.12
N HIS A 37 14.13 -5.91 18.41
CA HIS A 37 14.08 -7.35 18.19
C HIS A 37 14.50 -7.74 16.76
N ASN A 38 15.09 -6.82 16.02
CA ASN A 38 15.48 -6.98 14.62
C ASN A 38 14.31 -7.30 13.67
N LEU A 39 13.10 -6.83 14.01
CA LEU A 39 11.91 -6.96 13.16
C LEU A 39 11.65 -5.65 12.40
N PRO A 40 11.22 -5.71 11.13
CA PRO A 40 10.89 -4.52 10.34
C PRO A 40 9.88 -3.60 11.05
N MET A 41 10.15 -2.31 11.03
CA MET A 41 9.24 -1.28 11.53
C MET A 41 8.31 -0.82 10.42
N PHE A 42 7.04 -0.66 10.77
CA PHE A 42 6.02 -0.14 9.88
C PHE A 42 5.27 1.02 10.52
N THR A 43 4.85 1.98 9.69
CA THR A 43 3.94 3.05 10.06
C THR A 43 2.56 2.82 9.45
N VAL A 44 1.51 3.26 10.14
CA VAL A 44 0.13 3.16 9.65
C VAL A 44 -0.12 4.27 8.63
N LYS A 45 -0.63 3.90 7.45
CA LYS A 45 -1.06 4.84 6.42
C LYS A 45 -2.57 5.04 6.37
N GLY A 46 -3.35 4.06 6.85
CA GLY A 46 -4.79 4.21 6.95
C GLY A 46 -5.49 2.92 7.36
N TYR A 47 -6.79 3.05 7.64
CA TYR A 47 -7.69 1.95 7.98
C TYR A 47 -8.81 1.89 6.94
N TYR A 48 -9.08 0.70 6.42
CA TYR A 48 -10.01 0.50 5.32
C TYR A 48 -10.99 -0.63 5.63
N SER A 49 -12.22 -0.48 5.14
CA SER A 49 -13.31 -1.42 5.40
C SER A 49 -13.18 -2.74 4.63
N ASN A 50 -12.38 -2.78 3.57
CA ASN A 50 -12.12 -4.00 2.78
C ASN A 50 -10.76 -3.93 2.07
N MET A 51 -10.29 -5.08 1.57
CA MET A 51 -9.00 -5.20 0.87
C MET A 51 -8.95 -4.36 -0.41
N SER A 52 -10.04 -4.27 -1.16
CA SER A 52 -10.09 -3.49 -2.41
C SER A 52 -9.79 -2.01 -2.16
N ARG A 53 -10.39 -1.43 -1.11
CA ARG A 53 -10.12 -0.04 -0.68
C ARG A 53 -8.69 0.15 -0.17
N ALA A 54 -8.16 -0.82 0.58
CA ALA A 54 -6.78 -0.77 1.05
C ALA A 54 -5.77 -0.80 -0.11
N LEU A 55 -6.01 -1.63 -1.13
CA LEU A 55 -5.18 -1.71 -2.33
C LEU A 55 -5.24 -0.43 -3.17
N ASN A 56 -6.43 0.14 -3.37
CA ASN A 56 -6.57 1.43 -4.06
C ASN A 56 -5.81 2.54 -3.34
N ALA A 57 -5.97 2.65 -2.03
CA ALA A 57 -5.24 3.65 -1.27
C ALA A 57 -3.72 3.42 -1.34
N CYS A 58 -3.26 2.17 -1.37
CA CYS A 58 -1.85 1.86 -1.54
C CYS A 58 -1.29 2.41 -2.85
N ILE A 59 -2.04 2.36 -3.96
CA ILE A 59 -1.61 2.93 -5.24
C ILE A 59 -1.40 4.45 -5.12
N HIS A 60 -2.33 5.16 -4.49
CA HIS A 60 -2.19 6.60 -4.27
C HIS A 60 -1.00 6.95 -3.38
N VAL A 61 -0.79 6.20 -2.29
CA VAL A 61 0.35 6.42 -1.39
C VAL A 61 1.69 6.13 -2.11
N MET A 62 1.74 5.16 -3.03
CA MET A 62 2.94 4.94 -3.85
C MET A 62 3.27 6.17 -4.71
N LEU A 63 2.26 6.81 -5.31
CA LEU A 63 2.46 8.02 -6.12
C LEU A 63 2.95 9.20 -5.26
N GLU A 64 2.35 9.40 -4.08
CA GLU A 64 2.77 10.43 -3.12
C GLU A 64 4.21 10.22 -2.64
N ASP A 65 4.64 8.96 -2.51
CA ASP A 65 5.99 8.63 -2.04
C ASP A 65 7.04 8.74 -3.15
N GLU A 66 6.67 8.55 -4.42
CA GLU A 66 7.56 8.71 -5.58
C GLU A 66 7.67 10.17 -6.04
N HIS A 67 6.65 11.00 -5.77
CA HIS A 67 6.54 12.34 -6.31
C HIS A 67 6.05 13.36 -5.26
N ASP A 68 6.91 14.34 -4.96
CA ASP A 68 6.58 15.43 -4.02
C ASP A 68 5.57 16.43 -4.61
N VAL A 69 5.71 16.72 -5.92
CA VAL A 69 4.79 17.57 -6.69
C VAL A 69 4.61 16.96 -8.07
N MET A 70 3.36 16.91 -8.55
CA MET A 70 3.03 16.39 -9.87
C MET A 70 1.86 17.17 -10.48
N GLU A 71 1.89 17.35 -11.81
CA GLU A 71 0.76 17.89 -12.57
C GLU A 71 -0.40 16.89 -12.62
N LEU A 72 -1.64 17.39 -12.70
CA LEU A 72 -2.83 16.54 -12.68
C LEU A 72 -2.84 15.51 -13.82
N THR A 73 -2.40 15.87 -15.02
CA THR A 73 -2.37 14.93 -16.16
C THR A 73 -1.35 13.83 -15.94
N GLN A 74 -0.16 14.17 -15.44
CA GLN A 74 0.87 13.18 -15.08
C GLN A 74 0.35 12.24 -13.99
N TYR A 75 -0.38 12.77 -13.02
CA TYR A 75 -0.97 11.97 -11.94
C TYR A 75 -1.99 10.96 -12.46
N LEU A 76 -2.86 11.38 -13.39
CA LEU A 76 -3.84 10.48 -13.99
C LEU A 76 -3.16 9.39 -14.84
N ASP A 77 -2.12 9.74 -15.60
CA ASP A 77 -1.36 8.77 -16.42
C ASP A 77 -0.66 7.72 -15.55
N GLU A 78 0.01 8.16 -14.48
CA GLU A 78 0.70 7.26 -13.53
C GLU A 78 -0.27 6.41 -12.71
N LEU A 79 -1.41 6.99 -12.31
CA LEU A 79 -2.49 6.26 -11.68
C LEU A 79 -3.03 5.16 -12.58
N GLU A 80 -3.30 5.44 -13.86
CA GLU A 80 -3.76 4.43 -14.81
C GLU A 80 -2.73 3.30 -14.99
N ARG A 81 -1.44 3.64 -15.07
CA ARG A 81 -0.34 2.66 -15.17
C ARG A 81 -0.30 1.73 -13.95
N LEU A 82 -0.36 2.28 -12.74
CA LEU A 82 -0.33 1.48 -11.52
C LEU A 82 -1.62 0.68 -11.34
N GLU A 83 -2.78 1.27 -11.57
CA GLU A 83 -4.05 0.56 -11.53
C GLU A 83 -4.06 -0.63 -12.50
N ALA A 84 -3.52 -0.47 -13.72
CA ALA A 84 -3.41 -1.58 -14.68
C ALA A 84 -2.58 -2.76 -14.13
N LYS A 85 -1.51 -2.47 -13.36
CA LYS A 85 -0.68 -3.50 -12.70
C LYS A 85 -1.45 -4.26 -11.61
N PHE A 86 -2.29 -3.58 -10.84
CA PHE A 86 -3.08 -4.19 -9.76
C PHE A 86 -4.44 -4.73 -10.21
N ARG A 87 -4.92 -4.34 -11.40
CA ARG A 87 -6.23 -4.71 -11.98
C ARG A 87 -6.53 -6.21 -11.92
N PRO A 88 -5.61 -7.14 -12.25
CA PRO A 88 -5.90 -8.58 -12.17
C PRO A 88 -6.21 -9.04 -10.74
N VAL A 89 -5.50 -8.49 -9.75
CA VAL A 89 -5.68 -8.83 -8.34
C VAL A 89 -6.97 -8.22 -7.79
N MET A 90 -7.25 -6.96 -8.13
CA MET A 90 -8.48 -6.29 -7.73
C MET A 90 -9.75 -6.97 -8.26
N LYS A 91 -9.72 -7.50 -9.49
CA LYS A 91 -10.85 -8.27 -10.05
C LYS A 91 -11.19 -9.48 -9.20
N ARG A 92 -10.19 -10.23 -8.74
CA ARG A 92 -10.38 -11.40 -7.87
C ARG A 92 -11.01 -11.05 -6.51
N PHE A 93 -10.77 -9.84 -6.00
CA PHE A 93 -11.42 -9.36 -4.79
C PHE A 93 -12.85 -8.86 -5.01
N ARG A 94 -13.21 -8.41 -6.22
CA ARG A 94 -14.60 -8.05 -6.57
C ARG A 94 -15.47 -9.27 -6.87
N GLU A 95 -14.87 -10.31 -7.44
CA GLU A 95 -15.56 -11.57 -7.79
C GLU A 95 -15.71 -12.51 -6.59
N GLY A 96 -15.07 -12.20 -5.46
CA GLY A 96 -15.09 -12.99 -4.23
C GLY A 96 -15.98 -12.46 -3.11
N GLU A 97 -16.96 -11.60 -3.43
CA GLU A 97 -18.09 -11.26 -2.54
C GLU A 97 -19.27 -12.22 -2.76
#